data_AF-A0A519XA53-F1
#
_entry.id   AF-A0A519XA53-F1
#
_cell.length_a   1.000
_cell.length_b   1.000
_cell.length_c   1.000
_cell.angle_alpha   90.00
_cell.angle_beta   90.00
_cell.angle_gamma   90.00
#
_symmetry.space_group_name_H-M   'P 1'
#
loop_
_entity.id
_entity.type
_entity.pdbx_description
1 polymer ?
#
loop_
_entity_poly.entity_id
_entity_poly.type
_entity_poly.pdbx_seq_one_letter_code
_entity_poly.pdbx_strand_id
1 'polypeptide(L)'
;KLLHATGWKVGYCLAPEYLMKEFRKVHQFNVFSVNSAMQEGITEYLKNAMVYKGLPDFFQQKRDLFRSLLAETRFKLLPCNGSYFQCVTYGDIDDLNDKDMAVKLIKDFGVASIPVSAFYTRNTDHNVLRFCFAKKQETLEKAVQRLTKL
;
A
#
# COMPACT_ATOMS: atom_id res chain seq x y z
N LYS A 1 -5.44 5.08 -2.92
CA LYS A 1 -5.78 4.81 -4.34
C LYS A 1 -6.40 6.09 -4.91
N LEU A 2 -6.01 6.51 -6.12
CA LEU A 2 -6.29 7.79 -6.81
C LEU A 2 -6.49 9.05 -5.92
N LEU A 3 -7.64 9.21 -5.25
CA LEU A 3 -8.07 10.42 -4.55
C LEU A 3 -7.48 10.62 -3.15
N HIS A 4 -6.71 9.67 -2.63
CA HIS A 4 -6.24 9.66 -1.23
C HIS A 4 -7.36 9.67 -0.15
N ALA A 5 -8.64 9.53 -0.54
CA ALA A 5 -9.81 9.51 0.32
C ALA A 5 -10.39 8.09 0.48
N THR A 6 -9.67 7.20 1.16
CA THR A 6 -10.08 5.77 1.29
C THR A 6 -11.41 5.57 2.01
N GLY A 7 -11.82 6.52 2.85
CA GLY A 7 -13.10 6.50 3.57
C GLY A 7 -14.33 6.78 2.69
N TRP A 8 -14.16 7.31 1.48
CA TRP A 8 -15.29 7.66 0.61
C TRP A 8 -15.94 6.46 -0.07
N LYS A 9 -15.25 5.31 -0.12
CA LYS A 9 -15.78 4.01 -0.57
C LYS A 9 -16.51 4.04 -1.93
N VAL A 10 -16.02 4.86 -2.86
CA VAL A 10 -16.47 4.85 -4.26
C VAL A 10 -15.46 4.09 -5.13
N GLY A 11 -15.95 3.18 -5.95
CA GLY A 11 -15.18 2.44 -6.94
C GLY A 11 -16.07 2.04 -8.11
N TYR A 12 -15.46 1.61 -9.21
CA TYR A 12 -16.17 1.12 -10.39
C TYR A 12 -15.44 -0.08 -11.00
N CYS A 13 -16.12 -0.81 -11.87
CA CYS A 13 -15.51 -1.83 -12.72
C CYS A 13 -15.90 -1.57 -14.19
N LEU A 14 -15.07 -2.05 -15.11
CA LEU A 14 -15.37 -2.07 -16.54
C LEU A 14 -15.41 -3.54 -16.97
N ALA A 15 -16.43 -3.90 -17.74
CA ALA A 15 -16.61 -5.25 -18.25
C ALA A 15 -17.39 -5.20 -19.58
N PRO A 16 -17.25 -6.21 -20.44
CA PRO A 16 -18.13 -6.41 -21.58
C PRO A 16 -19.61 -6.40 -21.17
N GLU A 17 -20.47 -5.97 -22.10
CA GLU A 17 -21.90 -5.76 -21.82
C GLU A 17 -22.57 -6.98 -21.16
N TYR A 18 -22.30 -8.18 -21.68
CA TYR A 18 -22.90 -9.42 -21.17
C TYR A 18 -22.51 -9.72 -19.72
N LEU A 19 -21.28 -9.38 -19.30
CA LEU A 19 -20.85 -9.53 -17.90
C LEU A 19 -21.41 -8.39 -17.02
N MET A 20 -21.46 -7.16 -17.55
CA MET A 20 -21.98 -6.01 -16.82
C MET A 20 -23.48 -6.18 -16.47
N LYS A 21 -24.25 -6.86 -17.33
CA LYS A 21 -25.65 -7.25 -17.04
C LYS A 21 -25.75 -8.08 -15.76
N GLU A 22 -24.89 -9.09 -15.61
CA GLU A 22 -24.88 -9.95 -14.41
C GLU A 22 -24.32 -9.22 -13.18
N PHE A 23 -23.26 -8.42 -13.35
CA PHE A 23 -22.69 -7.63 -12.26
C PHE A 23 -23.71 -6.66 -11.64
N ARG A 24 -24.51 -5.99 -12.48
CA ARG A 24 -25.53 -5.02 -12.03
C ARG A 24 -26.66 -5.69 -11.24
N LYS A 25 -27.07 -6.92 -11.61
CA LYS A 25 -28.06 -7.69 -10.82
C LYS A 25 -27.57 -7.89 -9.40
N VAL A 26 -26.31 -8.31 -9.21
CA VAL A 26 -25.72 -8.51 -7.89
C VAL A 26 -25.58 -7.18 -7.14
N HIS A 27 -25.06 -6.13 -7.80
CA HIS A 27 -24.88 -4.82 -7.18
C HIS A 27 -26.19 -4.22 -6.65
N GLN A 28 -27.28 -4.36 -7.42
CA GLN A 28 -28.62 -3.88 -7.06
C GLN A 28 -29.09 -4.42 -5.71
N PHE A 29 -28.77 -5.66 -5.36
CA PHE A 29 -29.17 -6.26 -4.09
C PHE A 29 -28.10 -6.18 -3.00
N ASN A 30 -26.83 -5.96 -3.37
CA ASN A 30 -25.76 -5.79 -2.39
C ASN A 30 -25.80 -4.40 -1.74
N VAL A 31 -25.96 -3.34 -2.54
CA VAL A 31 -25.98 -1.95 -2.04
C VAL A 31 -27.00 -1.05 -2.74
N PHE A 32 -27.66 -1.52 -3.81
CA PHE A 32 -28.59 -0.76 -4.65
C PHE A 32 -27.95 0.41 -5.41
N SER A 33 -27.42 1.39 -4.69
CA SER A 33 -26.72 2.56 -5.22
C SER A 33 -25.54 2.95 -4.32
N VAL A 34 -24.71 3.87 -4.81
CA VAL A 34 -23.55 4.43 -4.09
C VAL A 34 -23.80 5.92 -3.84
N ASN A 35 -23.16 6.50 -2.83
CA ASN A 35 -23.34 7.90 -2.43
C ASN A 35 -23.26 8.88 -3.62
N SER A 36 -24.38 9.50 -3.97
CA SER A 36 -24.52 10.37 -5.14
C SER A 36 -23.65 11.63 -5.06
N ALA A 37 -23.58 12.29 -3.90
CA ALA A 37 -22.78 13.50 -3.74
C ALA A 37 -21.29 13.24 -3.99
N MET A 38 -20.79 12.07 -3.56
CA MET A 38 -19.40 11.67 -3.84
C MET A 38 -19.20 11.36 -5.33
N GLN A 39 -20.17 10.75 -6.00
CA GLN A 39 -20.09 10.50 -7.45
C GLN A 39 -19.99 11.81 -8.24
N GLU A 40 -20.78 12.83 -7.89
CA GLU A 40 -20.72 14.16 -8.52
C GLU A 40 -19.37 14.85 -8.27
N GLY A 41 -18.93 14.89 -7.01
CA GLY A 41 -17.64 15.51 -6.66
C GLY A 41 -16.45 14.84 -7.35
N ILE A 42 -16.47 13.50 -7.46
CA ILE A 42 -15.43 12.75 -8.17
C ILE A 42 -15.50 13.03 -9.68
N THR A 43 -16.69 13.12 -10.25
CA THR A 43 -16.87 13.43 -11.68
C THR A 43 -16.25 14.78 -12.03
N GLU A 44 -16.52 15.82 -11.24
CA GLU A 44 -15.91 17.13 -11.43
C GLU A 44 -14.39 17.07 -11.27
N TYR A 45 -13.89 16.42 -10.21
CA TYR A 45 -12.46 16.30 -9.94
C TYR A 45 -11.69 15.61 -11.08
N LEU A 46 -12.27 14.57 -11.68
CA LEU A 46 -11.64 13.80 -12.76
C LEU A 46 -11.56 14.53 -14.10
N LYS A 47 -12.27 15.65 -14.29
CA LYS A 47 -12.15 16.48 -15.49
C LYS A 47 -10.74 17.04 -15.67
N ASN A 48 -10.02 17.28 -14.56
CA ASN A 48 -8.62 17.67 -14.62
C ASN A 48 -7.72 16.42 -14.71
N ALA A 49 -7.20 16.11 -15.90
CA ALA A 49 -6.36 14.94 -16.10
C ALA A 49 -5.05 14.92 -15.27
N MET A 50 -4.56 16.09 -14.85
CA MET A 50 -3.32 16.17 -14.05
C MET A 50 -3.45 15.49 -12.70
N VAL A 51 -4.66 15.41 -12.14
CA VAL A 51 -4.90 14.80 -10.81
C VAL A 51 -4.52 13.32 -10.75
N TYR A 52 -4.54 12.62 -11.88
CA TYR A 52 -4.15 11.21 -11.94
C TYR A 52 -2.89 10.97 -12.77
N LYS A 53 -2.60 11.82 -13.77
CA LYS A 53 -1.37 11.70 -14.56
C LYS A 53 -0.11 12.05 -13.76
N GLY A 54 -0.20 12.91 -12.75
CA GLY A 54 0.93 13.24 -11.87
C GLY A 54 1.19 12.24 -10.73
N LEU A 55 0.29 11.27 -10.52
CA LEU A 55 0.43 10.30 -9.42
C LEU A 55 1.66 9.39 -9.51
N PRO A 56 2.05 8.88 -10.71
CA PRO A 56 3.25 8.06 -10.83
C PRO A 56 4.50 8.79 -10.32
N ASP A 57 4.76 10.02 -10.80
CA ASP A 57 5.93 10.80 -10.40
C ASP A 57 5.90 11.15 -8.91
N PHE A 58 4.72 11.55 -8.40
CA PHE A 58 4.53 11.85 -6.98
C PHE A 58 4.87 10.65 -6.07
N PHE A 59 4.37 9.46 -6.41
CA PHE A 59 4.68 8.26 -5.63
C PHE A 59 6.08 7.72 -5.89
N GLN A 60 6.63 7.92 -7.09
CA GLN A 60 8.01 7.56 -7.41
C GLN A 60 8.99 8.34 -6.55
N GLN A 61 8.85 9.66 -6.43
CA GLN A 61 9.70 10.47 -5.54
C GLN A 61 9.64 9.98 -4.09
N LYS A 62 8.44 9.68 -3.57
CA LYS A 62 8.26 9.12 -2.23
C LYS A 62 8.88 7.73 -2.07
N ARG A 63 8.73 6.86 -3.09
CA ARG A 63 9.33 5.53 -3.13
C ARG A 63 10.85 5.64 -3.10
N ASP A 64 11.42 6.48 -3.94
CA ASP A 64 12.87 6.61 -4.10
C ASP A 64 13.51 7.17 -2.84
N LEU A 65 12.89 8.18 -2.20
CA LEU A 65 13.27 8.67 -0.87
C LEU A 65 13.22 7.55 0.18
N PHE A 66 12.10 6.81 0.25
CA PHE A 66 11.99 5.77 1.27
C PHE A 66 13.00 4.63 1.06
N ARG A 67 13.29 4.30 -0.20
CA ARG A 67 14.30 3.31 -0.56
C ARG A 67 15.72 3.78 -0.26
N SER A 68 16.05 5.05 -0.51
CA SER A 68 17.37 5.59 -0.18
C SER A 68 17.60 5.56 1.32
N LEU A 69 16.59 5.93 2.11
CA LEU A 69 16.65 5.85 3.57
C LEU A 69 16.79 4.38 4.04
N LEU A 70 15.96 3.46 3.55
CA LEU A 70 16.05 2.06 3.95
C LEU A 70 17.36 1.38 3.53
N ALA A 71 18.03 1.86 2.49
CA ALA A 71 19.32 1.32 2.06
C ALA A 71 20.44 1.55 3.12
N GLU A 72 20.23 2.44 4.09
CA GLU A 72 21.12 2.65 5.23
C GLU A 72 20.90 1.61 6.36
N THR A 73 19.94 0.70 6.20
CA THR A 73 19.63 -0.36 7.16
C THR A 73 20.14 -1.72 6.66
N ARG A 74 20.07 -2.75 7.50
CA ARG A 74 20.44 -4.12 7.11
C ARG A 74 19.42 -4.82 6.21
N PHE A 75 18.26 -4.21 5.95
CA PHE A 75 17.23 -4.79 5.09
C PHE A 75 17.65 -4.84 3.62
N LYS A 76 17.39 -5.97 2.97
CA LYS A 76 17.55 -6.11 1.52
C LYS A 76 16.29 -5.65 0.80
N LEU A 77 16.41 -4.62 -0.03
CA LEU A 77 15.28 -4.05 -0.77
C LEU A 77 14.87 -4.95 -1.94
N LEU A 78 13.59 -5.33 -1.99
CA LEU A 78 13.00 -5.95 -3.18
C LEU A 78 12.57 -4.88 -4.22
N PRO A 79 12.46 -5.23 -5.52
CA PRO A 79 11.93 -4.33 -6.53
C PRO A 79 10.54 -3.80 -6.19
N CYS A 80 10.28 -2.52 -6.48
CA CYS A 80 9.00 -1.85 -6.24
C CYS A 80 8.54 -1.16 -7.52
N ASN A 81 7.82 -1.90 -8.36
CA ASN A 81 7.38 -1.43 -9.69
C ASN A 81 6.05 -0.67 -9.66
N GLY A 82 5.35 -0.66 -8.52
CA GLY A 82 4.06 0.01 -8.39
C GLY A 82 3.47 -0.13 -7.01
N SER A 83 2.26 0.42 -6.84
CA SER A 83 1.63 0.67 -5.54
C SER A 83 2.44 1.64 -4.67
N TYR A 84 2.04 1.79 -3.40
CA TYR A 84 2.74 2.59 -2.40
C TYR A 84 3.31 1.71 -1.27
N PHE A 85 3.69 0.49 -1.61
CA PHE A 85 4.29 -0.48 -0.70
C PHE A 85 5.71 -0.86 -1.12
N GLN A 86 6.61 -0.96 -0.15
CA GLN A 86 7.98 -1.45 -0.33
C GLN A 86 8.12 -2.75 0.46
N CYS A 87 8.46 -3.84 -0.23
CA CYS A 87 8.81 -5.10 0.42
C CYS A 87 10.31 -5.19 0.66
N VAL A 88 10.71 -5.76 1.78
CA VAL A 88 12.12 -6.01 2.11
C VAL A 88 12.28 -7.42 2.62
N THR A 89 13.44 -8.00 2.37
CA THR A 89 13.85 -9.25 3.00
C THR A 89 14.71 -8.94 4.21
N TYR A 90 14.57 -9.75 5.25
CA TYR A 90 15.38 -9.68 6.46
C TYR A 90 16.11 -11.00 6.76
N GLY A 91 16.17 -11.94 5.80
CA GLY A 91 16.74 -13.27 6.02
C GLY A 91 18.21 -13.29 6.46
N ASP A 92 18.97 -12.21 6.19
CA ASP A 92 20.36 -12.05 6.65
C ASP A 92 20.48 -11.28 7.99
N ILE A 93 19.36 -10.97 8.66
CA ILE A 93 19.29 -10.14 9.87
C ILE A 93 18.94 -10.97 11.11
N ASP A 94 17.94 -11.84 10.99
CA ASP A 94 17.34 -12.59 12.10
C ASP A 94 16.62 -13.85 11.56
N ASP A 95 16.59 -14.91 12.36
CA ASP A 95 15.98 -16.21 12.04
C ASP A 95 14.49 -16.28 12.44
N LEU A 96 13.94 -15.19 12.98
CA LEU A 96 12.51 -15.11 13.31
C LEU A 96 11.62 -15.29 12.07
N ASN A 97 10.46 -15.91 12.26
CA ASN A 97 9.41 -15.86 11.24
C ASN A 97 8.90 -14.41 11.06
N ASP A 98 8.29 -14.11 9.92
CA ASP A 98 7.98 -12.72 9.54
C ASP A 98 6.96 -12.05 10.46
N LYS A 99 6.07 -12.83 11.07
CA LYS A 99 5.13 -12.35 12.08
C LYS A 99 5.86 -11.92 13.35
N ASP A 100 6.75 -12.74 13.88
CA ASP A 100 7.50 -12.44 15.08
C ASP A 100 8.50 -11.31 14.84
N MET A 101 9.10 -11.25 13.64
CA MET A 101 9.92 -10.12 13.22
C MET A 101 9.09 -8.82 13.16
N ALA A 102 7.87 -8.85 12.60
CA ALA A 102 6.99 -7.68 12.59
C ALA A 102 6.61 -7.22 14.01
N VAL A 103 6.39 -8.16 14.93
CA VAL A 103 6.13 -7.88 16.36
C VAL A 103 7.36 -7.28 17.04
N LYS A 104 8.56 -7.79 16.76
CA LYS A 104 9.83 -7.25 17.24
C LYS A 104 10.04 -5.81 16.78
N LEU A 105 9.83 -5.53 15.49
CA LEU A 105 9.98 -4.18 14.93
C LEU A 105 9.05 -3.16 15.60
N ILE A 106 7.80 -3.52 15.91
CA ILE A 106 6.88 -2.59 16.57
C ILE A 106 7.19 -2.43 18.05
N LYS A 107 7.53 -3.50 18.77
CA LYS A 107 7.80 -3.43 20.23
C LYS A 107 9.12 -2.74 20.54
N ASP A 108 10.18 -3.11 19.81
CA ASP A 108 11.54 -2.71 20.18
C ASP A 108 11.96 -1.44 19.44
N PHE A 109 11.49 -1.27 18.20
CA PHE A 109 11.86 -0.14 17.34
C PHE A 109 10.69 0.80 17.08
N GLY A 110 9.47 0.52 17.53
CA GLY A 110 8.31 1.40 17.33
C GLY A 110 7.96 1.61 15.85
N VAL A 111 8.27 0.64 14.97
CA VAL A 111 7.95 0.70 13.54
C VAL A 111 7.10 -0.50 13.15
N ALA A 112 5.87 -0.22 12.70
CA ALA A 112 4.96 -1.26 12.22
C ALA A 112 5.28 -1.66 10.78
N SER A 113 5.38 -2.97 10.55
CA SER A 113 5.43 -3.60 9.24
C SER A 113 4.33 -4.65 9.12
N ILE A 114 4.11 -5.18 7.91
CA ILE A 114 3.15 -6.28 7.69
C ILE A 114 3.92 -7.51 7.23
N PRO A 115 3.77 -8.67 7.89
CA PRO A 115 4.32 -9.94 7.41
C PRO A 115 3.65 -10.31 6.08
N VAL A 116 4.45 -10.71 5.09
CA VAL A 116 3.91 -11.07 3.77
C VAL A 116 3.29 -12.47 3.79
N SER A 117 3.70 -13.35 4.71
CA SER A 117 3.10 -14.67 4.95
C SER A 117 1.58 -14.60 5.15
N ALA A 118 1.08 -13.52 5.77
CA ALA A 118 -0.35 -13.31 6.00
C ALA A 118 -1.19 -13.17 4.70
N PHE A 119 -0.55 -12.94 3.54
CA PHE A 119 -1.20 -12.93 2.24
C PHE A 119 -1.16 -14.28 1.51
N TYR A 120 -0.49 -15.29 2.08
CA TYR A 120 -0.46 -16.66 1.56
C TYR A 120 -1.45 -17.56 2.29
N THR A 121 -2.19 -18.39 1.56
CA THR A 121 -3.16 -19.34 2.13
C THR A 121 -2.54 -20.33 3.13
N ARG A 122 -1.27 -20.67 2.94
CA ARG A 122 -0.52 -21.61 3.80
C ARG A 122 0.44 -20.91 4.77
N ASN A 123 0.33 -19.59 4.94
CA ASN A 123 1.27 -18.78 5.74
C ASN A 123 2.74 -19.05 5.39
N THR A 124 3.04 -19.27 4.11
CA THR A 124 4.40 -19.52 3.64
C THR A 124 5.25 -18.30 3.93
N ASP A 125 6.30 -18.50 4.74
CA ASP A 125 7.23 -17.45 5.11
C ASP A 125 8.43 -17.45 4.17
N HIS A 126 8.74 -16.27 3.67
CA HIS A 126 9.91 -16.01 2.81
C HIS A 126 10.84 -14.95 3.42
N ASN A 127 10.68 -14.69 4.73
CA ASN A 127 11.35 -13.64 5.48
C ASN A 127 11.17 -12.26 4.83
N VAL A 128 9.93 -11.95 4.42
CA VAL A 128 9.57 -10.70 3.75
C VAL A 128 8.60 -9.88 4.59
N LEU A 129 8.96 -8.62 4.79
CA LEU A 129 8.10 -7.61 5.40
C LEU A 129 7.68 -6.55 4.39
N ARG A 130 6.46 -6.04 4.54
CA ARG A 130 5.90 -4.96 3.71
C ARG A 130 5.70 -3.68 4.52
N PHE A 131 6.29 -2.59 4.03
CA PHE A 131 6.11 -1.23 4.53
C PHE A 131 5.24 -0.40 3.58
N CYS A 132 4.50 0.56 4.12
CA CYS A 132 3.68 1.51 3.34
C CYS A 132 4.30 2.90 3.39
N PHE A 133 4.74 3.41 2.24
CA PHE A 133 5.40 4.72 2.14
C PHE A 133 4.44 5.87 1.77
N ALA A 134 3.13 5.61 1.69
CA ALA A 134 2.11 6.65 1.57
C ALA A 134 1.91 7.42 2.89
N LYS A 135 2.97 8.10 3.34
CA LYS A 135 3.08 8.86 4.59
C LYS A 135 3.77 10.21 4.33
N LYS A 136 3.81 11.04 5.38
CA LYS A 136 4.59 12.29 5.37
C LYS A 136 6.09 11.95 5.40
N GLN A 137 6.91 12.82 4.84
CA GLN A 137 8.36 12.59 4.75
C GLN A 137 9.00 12.42 6.14
N GLU A 138 8.63 13.27 7.10
CA GLU A 138 9.17 13.23 8.46
C GLU A 138 8.79 11.92 9.18
N THR A 139 7.69 11.28 8.76
CA THR A 139 7.31 9.96 9.29
C THR A 139 8.23 8.85 8.76
N LEU A 140 8.63 8.94 7.49
CA LEU A 140 9.52 7.97 6.85
C LEU A 140 10.93 8.06 7.43
N GLU A 141 11.47 9.27 7.56
CA GLU A 141 12.79 9.54 8.14
C GLU A 141 12.87 9.03 9.59
N LYS A 142 11.88 9.36 10.43
CA LYS A 142 11.82 8.87 11.82
C LYS A 142 11.72 7.35 11.91
N ALA A 143 10.99 6.72 10.99
CA ALA A 143 10.88 5.26 10.96
C ALA A 143 12.23 4.62 10.62
N VAL A 144 12.91 5.10 9.57
CA VAL A 144 14.22 4.57 9.19
C VAL A 144 15.26 4.80 10.27
N GLN A 145 15.32 5.99 10.88
CA GLN A 145 16.26 6.28 11.97
C GLN A 145 16.14 5.29 13.14
N ARG A 146 14.94 4.79 13.41
CA ARG A 146 14.72 3.75 14.43
C ARG A 146 15.22 2.39 13.93
N LEU A 147 14.96 2.06 12.66
CA LEU A 147 15.40 0.81 12.03
C LEU A 147 16.92 0.73 11.80
N THR A 148 17.66 1.84 11.73
CA THR A 148 19.13 1.81 11.64
C THR A 148 19.79 1.17 12.87
N LYS A 149 19.08 1.14 14.00
CA LYS A 149 19.53 0.49 15.24
C LYS A 149 19.28 -1.03 15.27
N LEU A 150 18.54 -1.55 14.29
CA LEU A 150 18.28 -2.98 14.14
C LEU A 150 19.57 -3.67 13.76
#